data_AF-A0A7U6KN51-F1
#
_entry.id   AF-A0A7U6KN51-F1
#
_cell.length_a   1.000
_cell.length_b   1.000
_cell.length_c   1.000
_cell.angle_alpha   90.00
_cell.angle_beta   90.00
_cell.angle_gamma   90.00
#
_symmetry.space_group_name_H-M   'P 1'
#
loop_
_entity.id
_entity.type
_entity.pdbx_description
1 polymer ?
#
loop_
_entity_poly.entity_id
_entity_poly.type
_entity_poly.pdbx_seq_one_letter_code
_entity_poly.pdbx_strand_id
1 'polypeptide(L)'
;MNNTGFVAGTLVHTDKGLVPIQDIKVGDLILSKPVLSKPEDGSGDIEYKPVVKTFVHEDKEMWIVRLEKNLEKFNKDREMVDYQTYKSASRFSSFLATLNHPVWVVGAMENPQEDIEFYDQPSL
;
A
#
# COMPACT_ATOMS: atom_id res chain seq x y z
N MET A 1 13.64 8.90 -15.70
CA MET A 1 12.31 9.21 -15.12
C MET A 1 11.74 7.90 -14.65
N ASN A 2 11.37 7.78 -13.38
CA ASN A 2 10.76 6.55 -12.86
C ASN A 2 9.37 6.42 -13.49
N ASN A 3 9.18 5.35 -14.25
CA ASN A 3 8.04 5.15 -15.14
C ASN A 3 6.88 4.45 -14.39
N THR A 4 6.65 4.86 -13.13
CA THR A 4 5.79 4.12 -12.20
C THR A 4 4.40 4.75 -12.11
N GLY A 5 3.35 3.94 -12.20
CA GLY A 5 1.98 4.42 -12.06
C GLY A 5 0.97 3.32 -11.72
N PHE A 6 -0.23 3.75 -11.37
CA PHE A 6 -1.41 2.90 -11.21
C PHE A 6 -2.40 3.14 -12.36
N VAL A 7 -3.29 2.19 -12.56
CA VAL A 7 -4.40 2.33 -13.52
C VAL A 7 -5.44 3.34 -13.01
N ALA A 8 -6.13 4.02 -13.93
CA ALA A 8 -7.30 4.81 -13.58
C ALA A 8 -8.35 3.93 -12.85
N GLY A 9 -9.01 4.48 -11.83
CA GLY A 9 -9.94 3.77 -10.97
C GLY A 9 -9.31 3.16 -9.71
N THR A 10 -7.98 3.13 -9.58
CA THR A 10 -7.33 2.82 -8.30
C THR A 10 -7.77 3.83 -7.25
N LEU A 11 -8.32 3.34 -6.13
CA LEU A 11 -8.84 4.18 -5.06
C LEU A 11 -7.74 4.59 -4.08
N VAL A 12 -7.71 5.87 -3.74
CA VAL A 12 -6.78 6.47 -2.78
C VAL A 12 -7.56 6.89 -1.54
N HIS A 13 -7.05 6.56 -0.36
CA HIS A 13 -7.59 7.07 0.90
C HIS A 13 -7.27 8.55 1.06
N THR A 14 -8.30 9.38 1.16
CA THR A 14 -8.21 10.82 1.41
C THR A 14 -8.95 11.19 2.69
N ASP A 15 -8.79 12.44 3.14
CA ASP A 15 -9.57 13.02 4.24
C ASP A 15 -11.10 13.07 3.93
N LYS A 16 -11.48 12.91 2.67
CA LYS A 16 -12.87 12.90 2.16
C LYS A 16 -13.37 11.48 1.86
N GLY A 17 -12.59 10.44 2.14
CA GLY A 17 -12.89 9.05 1.80
C GLY A 17 -12.10 8.53 0.59
N LEU A 18 -12.63 7.50 -0.09
CA LEU A 18 -11.98 6.88 -1.24
C LEU A 18 -12.21 7.72 -2.51
N VAL A 19 -11.13 8.12 -3.16
CA VAL A 19 -11.15 8.92 -4.39
C VAL A 19 -10.35 8.20 -5.47
N PRO A 20 -10.85 8.06 -6.72
CA PRO A 20 -10.05 7.52 -7.81
C PRO A 20 -8.79 8.34 -8.09
N ILE A 21 -7.67 7.69 -8.34
CA ILE A 21 -6.35 8.35 -8.48
C ILE A 21 -6.32 9.42 -9.58
N GLN A 22 -7.08 9.25 -10.67
CA GLN A 22 -7.18 10.22 -11.75
C GLN A 22 -7.92 11.51 -11.36
N ASP A 23 -8.71 11.48 -10.30
CA ASP A 23 -9.50 12.61 -9.82
C ASP A 23 -8.78 13.40 -8.70
N ILE A 24 -7.66 12.87 -8.19
CA ILE A 24 -6.82 13.51 -7.16
C ILE A 24 -6.16 14.77 -7.72
N LYS A 25 -6.15 15.85 -6.93
CA LYS A 25 -5.57 17.14 -7.30
C LYS A 25 -4.47 17.57 -6.34
N VAL A 26 -3.61 18.47 -6.81
CA VAL A 26 -2.64 19.14 -5.94
C VAL A 26 -3.38 19.83 -4.78
N GLY A 27 -2.92 19.60 -3.57
CA GLY A 27 -3.53 20.08 -2.33
C GLY A 27 -4.52 19.11 -1.66
N ASP A 28 -4.99 18.06 -2.34
CA ASP A 28 -5.79 17.03 -1.68
C ASP A 28 -4.95 16.30 -0.61
N LEU A 29 -5.56 16.03 0.54
CA LEU A 29 -4.91 15.34 1.65
C LEU A 29 -5.09 13.83 1.48
N ILE A 30 -3.97 13.12 1.32
CA ILE A 30 -3.94 11.66 1.17
C ILE A 30 -3.31 10.99 2.38
N LEU A 31 -3.76 9.79 2.70
CA LEU A 31 -3.15 8.97 3.73
C LEU A 31 -1.77 8.48 3.25
N SER A 32 -0.70 9.01 3.84
CA SER A 32 0.70 8.70 3.45
C SER A 32 1.32 7.56 4.27
N LYS A 33 0.88 7.38 5.52
CA LYS A 33 1.28 6.29 6.40
C LYS A 33 0.06 5.78 7.16
N PRO A 34 -0.33 4.50 7.00
CA PRO A 34 -1.43 3.95 7.78
C PRO A 34 -0.96 3.60 9.19
N VAL A 35 -1.89 3.66 10.14
CA VAL A 35 -1.69 3.09 11.48
C VAL A 35 -1.73 1.57 11.36
N LEU A 36 -0.62 0.93 11.67
CA LEU A 36 -0.48 -0.52 11.59
C LEU A 36 -1.07 -1.23 12.81
N SER A 37 -1.17 -0.53 13.94
CA SER A 37 -1.82 -0.99 15.16
C SER A 37 -2.40 0.24 15.84
N LYS A 38 -3.73 0.28 16.07
CA LYS A 38 -4.34 1.30 16.93
C LYS A 38 -4.14 0.85 18.38
N PRO A 39 -3.20 1.41 19.16
CA PRO A 39 -3.23 1.27 20.61
C PRO A 39 -4.60 1.66 21.17
N GLU A 40 -4.96 1.09 22.33
CA GLU A 40 -6.28 1.26 22.95
C GLU A 40 -6.62 2.73 23.27
N ASP A 41 -5.60 3.58 23.39
CA ASP A 41 -5.72 5.02 23.59
C ASP A 41 -5.99 5.81 22.29
N GLY A 42 -6.05 5.11 21.14
CA GLY A 42 -6.24 5.69 19.82
C GLY A 42 -5.03 6.44 19.27
N SER A 43 -3.86 6.37 19.93
CA SER A 43 -2.62 6.91 19.40
C SER A 43 -2.13 6.07 18.20
N GLY A 44 -1.17 6.58 17.43
CA GLY A 44 -0.77 5.99 16.15
C GLY A 44 -0.86 7.02 15.04
N ASP A 45 0.25 7.21 14.33
CA ASP A 45 0.40 8.29 13.36
C ASP A 45 -0.35 7.97 12.06
N ILE A 46 -1.65 8.30 11.99
CA ILE A 46 -2.35 8.49 10.71
C ILE A 46 -1.81 9.79 10.13
N GLU A 47 -0.94 9.70 9.13
CA GLU A 47 -0.33 10.90 8.56
C GLU A 47 -0.96 11.24 7.21
N TYR A 48 -1.80 12.29 7.19
CA TYR A 48 -2.30 12.89 5.97
C TYR A 48 -1.33 13.95 5.45
N LYS A 49 -1.02 13.89 4.15
CA LYS A 49 -0.14 14.86 3.48
C LYS A 49 -0.80 15.43 2.23
N PRO A 50 -0.59 16.72 1.92
CA PRO A 50 -1.09 17.31 0.70
C PRO A 50 -0.33 16.77 -0.51
N VAL A 51 -1.05 16.44 -1.57
CA VAL A 51 -0.45 16.10 -2.86
C VAL A 51 0.26 17.33 -3.42
N VAL A 52 1.56 17.20 -3.69
CA VAL A 52 2.39 18.30 -4.22
C VAL A 52 2.48 18.31 -5.74
N LYS A 53 2.21 17.17 -6.39
CA LYS A 53 2.33 17.00 -7.84
C LYS A 53 1.49 15.81 -8.32
N THR A 54 0.93 15.93 -9.51
CA THR A 54 0.30 14.84 -10.26
C THR A 54 1.00 14.65 -11.62
N PHE A 55 0.88 13.46 -12.19
CA PHE A 55 1.36 13.14 -13.53
C PHE A 55 0.52 12.02 -14.12
N VAL A 56 0.48 11.94 -15.45
CA VAL A 56 -0.28 10.93 -16.19
C VAL A 56 0.61 10.37 -17.30
N HIS A 57 0.45 9.08 -17.58
CA HIS A 57 1.10 8.40 -18.69
C HIS A 57 0.03 7.68 -19.52
N GLU A 58 0.11 7.82 -20.83
CA GLU A 58 -0.70 7.07 -21.79
C GLU A 58 0.09 5.83 -22.26
N ASP A 59 -0.63 4.77 -22.64
CA ASP A 59 -0.09 3.56 -23.28
C ASP A 59 1.11 2.91 -22.58
N LYS A 60 1.02 2.76 -21.25
CA LYS A 60 1.99 1.99 -20.46
C LYS A 60 1.55 0.55 -20.28
N GLU A 61 2.52 -0.35 -20.33
CA GLU A 61 2.32 -1.75 -19.97
C GLU A 61 1.94 -1.85 -18.48
N MET A 62 0.90 -2.63 -18.22
CA MET A 62 0.34 -2.85 -16.88
C MET A 62 0.46 -4.32 -16.50
N TRP A 63 0.85 -4.56 -15.26
CA TRP A 63 1.07 -5.88 -14.69
C TRP A 63 0.06 -6.15 -13.58
N ILE A 64 -0.43 -7.38 -13.50
CA ILE A 64 -1.20 -7.86 -12.36
C ILE A 64 -0.21 -8.30 -11.29
N VAL A 65 -0.10 -7.52 -10.22
CA VAL A 65 0.64 -7.90 -9.02
C VAL A 65 -0.27 -8.77 -8.16
N ARG A 66 0.12 -10.01 -7.92
CA ARG A 66 -0.60 -10.94 -7.03
C ARG A 66 0.13 -11.06 -5.70
N LEU A 67 -0.59 -10.79 -4.62
CA LEU A 67 -0.14 -10.97 -3.25
C LEU A 67 -0.74 -12.27 -2.72
N GLU A 68 0.07 -13.13 -2.12
CA GLU A 68 -0.38 -14.32 -1.40
C GLU A 68 -0.13 -14.14 0.09
N LYS A 69 -1.17 -14.41 0.86
CA LYS A 69 -1.12 -14.42 2.31
C LYS A 69 -0.21 -15.55 2.78
N ASN A 70 0.83 -15.23 3.55
CA ASN A 70 1.68 -16.23 4.21
C ASN A 70 0.88 -16.95 5.30
N LEU A 71 0.69 -18.27 5.15
CA LEU A 71 -0.12 -19.10 6.06
C LEU A 71 0.68 -19.67 7.25
N GLU A 72 2.00 -19.72 7.15
CA GLU A 72 2.87 -20.36 8.16
C GLU A 72 3.33 -19.37 9.24
N LYS A 73 3.48 -18.08 8.89
CA LYS A 73 3.98 -17.03 9.77
C LYS A 73 2.88 -16.09 10.26
N PHE A 74 1.81 -16.61 10.88
CA PHE A 74 0.97 -15.75 11.72
C PHE A 74 1.76 -15.40 12.97
N ASN A 75 2.47 -14.27 12.92
CA ASN A 75 3.27 -13.80 14.04
C ASN A 75 2.32 -13.17 15.08
N LYS A 76 1.95 -13.96 16.10
CA LYS A 76 1.06 -13.52 17.19
C LYS A 76 1.58 -12.29 17.94
N ASP A 77 2.88 -12.04 17.85
CA ASP A 77 3.57 -10.96 18.56
C ASP A 77 3.67 -9.68 17.73
N ARG A 78 3.32 -9.73 16.43
CA ARG A 78 3.20 -8.53 15.58
C ARG A 78 1.73 -8.11 15.56
N GLU A 79 1.38 -7.12 16.36
CA GLU A 79 0.04 -6.51 16.50
C GLU A 79 -0.53 -5.85 15.22
N MET A 80 -0.11 -6.26 14.03
CA MET A 80 -0.45 -5.56 12.78
C MET A 80 -1.85 -5.89 12.26
N VAL A 81 -2.36 -7.08 12.54
CA VAL A 81 -3.72 -7.52 12.15
C VAL A 81 -4.22 -8.54 13.17
N ASP A 82 -5.43 -8.35 13.71
CA ASP A 82 -6.02 -9.33 14.63
C ASP A 82 -6.27 -10.69 13.94
N TYR A 83 -6.29 -11.77 14.72
CA TYR A 83 -6.39 -13.12 14.18
C TYR A 83 -7.67 -13.37 13.36
N GLN A 84 -8.80 -12.73 13.71
CA GLN A 84 -10.06 -12.92 12.98
C GLN A 84 -10.03 -12.20 11.64
N THR A 85 -9.50 -10.98 11.59
CA THR A 85 -9.27 -10.24 10.34
C THR A 85 -8.26 -10.97 9.46
N TYR A 86 -7.17 -11.48 10.04
CA TYR A 86 -6.23 -12.31 9.30
C TYR A 86 -6.95 -13.54 8.72
N LYS A 87 -7.70 -14.30 9.52
CA LYS A 87 -8.38 -15.53 9.07
C LYS A 87 -9.45 -15.26 8.00
N SER A 88 -10.16 -14.15 8.08
CA SER A 88 -11.21 -13.76 7.12
C SER A 88 -10.67 -13.15 5.83
N ALA A 89 -9.44 -12.62 5.85
CA ALA A 89 -8.79 -12.09 4.67
C ALA A 89 -8.63 -13.16 3.58
N SER A 90 -8.89 -12.76 2.33
CA SER A 90 -8.68 -13.60 1.17
C SER A 90 -7.24 -14.11 1.11
N ARG A 91 -7.06 -15.38 0.70
CA ARG A 91 -5.73 -15.96 0.52
C ARG A 91 -4.89 -15.19 -0.50
N PHE A 92 -5.55 -14.66 -1.53
CA PHE A 92 -4.93 -13.88 -2.58
C PHE A 92 -5.55 -12.50 -2.64
N SER A 93 -4.72 -11.50 -2.92
CA SER A 93 -5.14 -10.18 -3.36
C SER A 93 -4.38 -9.82 -4.63
N SER A 94 -4.89 -8.88 -5.42
CA SER A 94 -4.19 -8.41 -6.59
C SER A 94 -4.52 -6.97 -6.92
N PHE A 95 -3.57 -6.27 -7.54
CA PHE A 95 -3.77 -4.94 -8.09
C PHE A 95 -3.00 -4.76 -9.40
N LEU A 96 -3.36 -3.74 -10.17
CA LEU A 96 -2.70 -3.39 -11.43
C LEU A 96 -1.75 -2.22 -11.20
N ALA A 97 -0.50 -2.39 -11.62
CA ALA A 97 0.51 -1.34 -11.61
C ALA A 97 1.50 -1.51 -12.76
N THR A 98 2.25 -0.47 -13.09
CA THR A 98 3.42 -0.59 -13.98
C THR A 98 4.48 -1.53 -13.37
N LEU A 99 5.35 -2.09 -14.20
CA LEU A 99 6.51 -2.88 -13.73
C LEU A 99 7.35 -2.08 -12.72
N ASN A 100 7.92 -2.77 -11.71
CA ASN A 100 8.75 -2.18 -10.65
C ASN A 100 8.08 -1.02 -9.90
N HIS A 101 6.75 -1.05 -9.78
CA HIS A 101 6.06 -0.09 -8.92
C HIS A 101 6.39 -0.40 -7.45
N PRO A 102 6.96 0.55 -6.69
CA PRO A 102 7.36 0.32 -5.31
C PRO A 102 6.15 0.04 -4.40
N VAL A 103 6.19 -1.06 -3.66
CA VAL A 103 5.17 -1.41 -2.67
C VAL A 103 5.78 -1.45 -1.28
N TRP A 104 5.11 -0.81 -0.33
CA TRP A 104 5.47 -0.93 1.08
C TRP A 104 4.97 -2.25 1.64
N VAL A 105 5.89 -3.12 2.08
CA VAL A 105 5.58 -4.43 2.67
C VAL A 105 5.91 -4.41 4.14
N VAL A 106 4.89 -4.55 4.99
CA VAL A 106 5.07 -4.61 6.44
C VAL A 106 5.30 -6.04 6.89
N GLY A 107 6.37 -6.24 7.65
CA GLY A 107 6.66 -7.51 8.30
C GLY A 107 7.38 -8.55 7.45
N ALA A 108 7.94 -8.16 6.30
CA ALA A 108 8.77 -9.04 5.46
C ALA A 108 10.13 -9.39 6.08
N MET A 109 10.68 -8.58 7.00
CA MET A 109 11.92 -8.86 7.75
C MET A 109 11.83 -8.41 9.22
N GLU A 110 12.84 -8.78 10.01
CA GLU A 110 12.84 -8.78 11.47
C GLU A 110 12.74 -7.37 12.11
N ASN A 111 13.09 -6.29 11.39
CA ASN A 111 13.03 -4.90 11.86
C ASN A 111 12.13 -3.98 10.99
N PRO A 112 10.85 -3.77 11.36
CA PRO A 112 9.91 -2.95 10.59
C PRO A 112 10.26 -1.46 10.44
N GLN A 113 11.17 -0.93 11.26
CA GLN A 113 11.60 0.47 11.23
C GLN A 113 12.89 0.69 10.43
N GLU A 114 13.67 -0.36 10.16
CA GLU A 114 14.96 -0.27 9.44
C GLU A 114 14.89 -0.88 8.03
N ASP A 115 13.96 -1.82 7.79
CA ASP A 115 13.91 -2.60 6.55
C ASP A 115 12.80 -2.13 5.60
N ILE A 116 12.91 -0.90 5.09
CA ILE A 116 12.12 -0.44 3.94
C ILE A 116 12.73 -1.06 2.68
N GLU A 117 12.34 -2.30 2.35
CA GLU A 117 12.66 -2.89 1.04
C GLU A 117 11.49 -2.71 0.07
N PHE A 118 11.71 -1.92 -0.97
CA PHE A 118 10.86 -1.93 -2.14
C PHE A 118 11.25 -3.16 -2.97
N TYR A 119 10.34 -4.13 -3.06
CA TYR A 119 10.52 -5.25 -3.96
C TYR A 119 10.33 -4.79 -5.40
N ASP A 120 11.44 -4.54 -6.11
CA ASP A 120 11.44 -4.68 -7.56
C ASP A 120 11.27 -6.17 -7.87
N GLN A 121 10.28 -6.54 -8.67
CA GLN A 121 10.17 -7.95 -9.07
C GLN A 121 11.48 -8.37 -9.77
N PRO A 122 12.00 -9.59 -9.52
CA PRO A 122 13.21 -10.04 -10.19
C PRO A 122 13.02 -9.95 -11.70
N SER A 123 14.05 -9.42 -12.37
CA SER A 123 14.12 -9.43 -13.83
C SER A 123 14.03 -10.88 -14.30
N LEU A 124 13.04 -11.18 -15.13
CA LEU A 124 12.97 -12.44 -15.87
C LEU A 124 14.13 -12.53 -16.88
#